data_AF-A0A7Z0SK04-F1
#
_entry.id   AF-A0A7Z0SK04-F1
#
_cell.length_a   1.000
_cell.length_b   1.000
_cell.length_c   1.000
_cell.angle_alpha   90.00
_cell.angle_beta   90.00
_cell.angle_gamma   90.00
#
_symmetry.space_group_name_H-M   'P 1'
#
loop_
_entity.id
_entity.type
_entity.pdbx_description
1 polymer ?
#
loop_
_entity_poly.entity_id
_entity_poly.type
_entity_poly.pdbx_seq_one_letter_code
_entity_poly.pdbx_strand_id
1 'polypeptide(L)'
;MQPFKPLNISDIATLLGVCERTVRNNINAGALPPPNKAFGKNLWHPDVFYGWLDQQLRGTSVLEPVCAQAHLRVKATLKKPSARVRAEATQAKNLAKIAQLAVPQDA
;
A
#
# COMPACT_ATOMS: atom_id res chain seq x y z
N MET A 1 23.07 -30.62 5.02
CA MET A 1 22.71 -29.32 4.41
C MET A 1 21.29 -29.43 3.91
N GLN A 2 20.31 -28.83 4.60
CA GLN A 2 18.92 -28.87 4.12
C GLN A 2 18.79 -27.93 2.91
N PRO A 3 18.05 -28.33 1.86
CA PRO A 3 17.83 -27.47 0.71
C PRO A 3 17.08 -26.22 1.14
N PHE A 4 17.61 -25.08 0.73
CA PHE A 4 17.01 -23.78 0.99
C PHE A 4 15.71 -23.62 0.20
N LYS A 5 14.63 -23.26 0.90
CA LYS A 5 13.32 -22.99 0.30
C LYS A 5 13.07 -21.47 0.26
N PRO A 6 13.04 -20.84 -0.93
CA PRO A 6 12.66 -19.43 -1.05
C PRO A 6 11.23 -19.23 -0.55
N LEU A 7 10.97 -18.12 0.14
CA LEU A 7 9.64 -17.74 0.57
C LEU A 7 8.93 -16.98 -0.54
N ASN A 8 7.67 -17.33 -0.79
CA ASN A 8 6.80 -16.56 -1.66
C ASN A 8 5.87 -15.65 -0.83
N ILE A 9 5.06 -14.84 -1.52
CA ILE A 9 4.16 -13.90 -0.85
C ILE A 9 3.09 -14.58 0.01
N SER A 10 2.60 -15.74 -0.43
CA SER A 10 1.61 -16.54 0.29
C SER A 10 2.22 -17.15 1.55
N ASP A 11 3.46 -17.64 1.49
CA ASP A 11 4.19 -18.14 2.66
C ASP A 11 4.35 -17.05 3.72
N ILE A 12 4.74 -15.84 3.30
CA ILE A 12 4.88 -14.68 4.20
C ILE A 12 3.52 -14.27 4.79
N ALA A 13 2.47 -14.30 3.98
CA ALA A 13 1.11 -13.99 4.43
C ALA A 13 0.67 -14.97 5.53
N THR A 14 0.91 -16.27 5.33
CA THR A 14 0.63 -17.32 6.32
C THR A 14 1.49 -17.14 7.58
N LEU A 15 2.80 -16.90 7.44
CA LEU A 15 3.73 -16.68 8.55
C LEU A 15 3.33 -15.50 9.45
N LEU A 16 2.88 -14.40 8.84
CA LEU A 16 2.48 -13.19 9.56
C LEU A 16 1.00 -13.20 9.98
N GLY A 17 0.21 -14.21 9.59
CA GLY A 17 -1.22 -14.28 9.88
C GLY A 17 -2.05 -13.19 9.17
N VAL A 18 -1.60 -12.71 8.00
CA VAL A 18 -2.25 -11.64 7.23
C VAL A 18 -2.61 -12.12 5.83
N CYS A 19 -3.41 -11.33 5.08
CA CYS A 19 -3.68 -11.63 3.68
C CYS A 19 -2.57 -11.09 2.75
N GLU A 20 -2.40 -11.70 1.57
CA GLU A 20 -1.38 -11.28 0.60
C GLU A 20 -1.47 -9.80 0.20
N ARG A 21 -2.69 -9.25 0.15
CA ARG A 21 -2.89 -7.84 -0.17
C ARG A 21 -2.22 -6.94 0.87
N THR A 22 -2.33 -7.30 2.14
CA THR A 22 -1.65 -6.60 3.24
C THR A 22 -0.14 -6.71 3.08
N VAL A 23 0.39 -7.87 2.70
CA VAL A 23 1.82 -8.03 2.41
C VAL A 23 2.27 -7.08 1.30
N ARG A 24 1.57 -7.04 0.15
CA ARG A 24 1.89 -6.10 -0.95
C ARG A 24 1.82 -4.64 -0.52
N ASN A 25 0.81 -4.29 0.26
CA ASN A 25 0.66 -2.93 0.77
C ASN A 25 1.81 -2.53 1.68
N ASN A 26 2.29 -3.44 2.54
CA ASN A 26 3.43 -3.18 3.42
C ASN A 26 4.75 -3.08 2.64
N ILE A 27 4.94 -3.90 1.60
CA ILE A 27 6.09 -3.76 0.67
C ILE A 27 6.08 -2.37 0.03
N ASN A 28 4.93 -1.94 -0.52
CA ASN A 28 4.79 -0.60 -1.11
C ASN A 28 4.95 0.53 -0.10
N ALA A 29 4.65 0.27 1.18
CA ALA A 29 4.83 1.24 2.26
C ALA A 29 6.26 1.30 2.79
N GLY A 30 7.16 0.41 2.35
CA GLY A 30 8.51 0.27 2.89
C GLY A 30 8.57 -0.39 4.28
N ALA A 31 7.47 -0.99 4.72
CA ALA A 31 7.36 -1.67 6.01
C ALA A 31 7.74 -3.16 5.94
N LEU A 32 8.05 -3.69 4.76
CA LEU A 32 8.58 -5.04 4.53
C LEU A 32 9.78 -4.96 3.58
N PRO A 33 10.74 -5.90 3.67
CA PRO A 33 11.85 -5.95 2.75
C PRO A 33 11.34 -6.22 1.32
N PRO A 34 11.91 -5.55 0.30
CA PRO A 34 11.47 -5.75 -1.08
C PRO A 34 11.78 -7.18 -1.54
N PRO A 35 10.89 -7.80 -2.34
CA PRO A 35 11.17 -9.11 -2.93
C PRO A 35 12.24 -9.02 -4.01
N ASN A 36 12.97 -10.12 -4.18
CA ASN A 36 13.78 -10.32 -5.38
C ASN A 36 12.91 -10.96 -6.46
N LYS A 37 12.99 -10.43 -7.69
CA LYS A 37 12.40 -11.07 -8.85
C LYS A 37 13.32 -12.17 -9.34
N ALA A 38 12.94 -13.42 -9.10
CA ALA A 38 13.64 -14.59 -9.59
C ALA A 38 12.64 -15.54 -10.25
N PHE A 39 12.97 -16.07 -11.43
CA PHE A 39 12.10 -17.00 -12.18
C PHE A 39 10.69 -16.46 -12.44
N GLY A 40 10.57 -15.14 -12.67
CA GLY A 40 9.27 -14.48 -12.90
C GLY A 40 8.37 -14.36 -11.66
N LYS A 41 8.88 -14.75 -10.47
CA LYS A 41 8.16 -14.68 -9.19
C LYS A 41 8.87 -13.73 -8.23
N ASN A 42 8.08 -13.15 -7.34
CA ASN A 42 8.60 -12.38 -6.21
C ASN A 42 8.95 -13.37 -5.09
N LEU A 43 10.25 -13.53 -4.85
CA LEU A 43 10.79 -14.47 -3.87
C LEU A 43 11.65 -13.74 -2.84
N TRP A 44 11.58 -14.22 -1.61
CA TRP A 44 12.42 -13.79 -0.51
C TRP A 44 13.36 -14.90 -0.11
N HIS A 45 14.55 -14.48 0.31
CA HIS A 45 15.47 -15.37 0.98
C HIS A 45 15.07 -15.49 2.45
N PRO A 46 14.79 -16.68 3.01
CA PRO A 46 14.47 -16.84 4.43
C PRO A 46 15.47 -16.15 5.34
N ASP A 47 16.79 -16.25 5.13
CA ASP A 47 17.75 -15.58 6.03
C ASP A 47 17.59 -14.05 6.04
N VAL A 48 17.28 -13.46 4.89
CA VAL A 48 17.05 -12.01 4.78
C VAL A 48 15.72 -11.63 5.43
N PHE A 49 14.67 -12.40 5.17
CA PHE A 49 13.35 -12.13 5.72
C PHE A 49 13.29 -12.33 7.24
N TYR A 50 13.81 -13.46 7.74
CA TYR A 50 13.86 -13.75 9.16
C TYR A 50 14.86 -12.86 9.91
N GLY A 51 16.01 -12.52 9.31
CA GLY A 51 16.93 -11.54 9.89
C GLY A 51 16.28 -10.16 10.05
N TRP A 52 15.54 -9.71 9.03
CA TRP A 52 14.75 -8.48 9.12
C TRP A 52 13.65 -8.58 10.18
N LEU A 53 12.91 -9.71 10.21
CA LEU A 53 11.81 -9.92 11.15
C LEU A 53 12.32 -9.93 12.60
N ASP A 54 13.45 -10.61 12.84
CA ASP A 54 14.11 -10.67 14.13
C ASP A 54 14.55 -9.28 14.60
N GLN A 55 15.13 -8.46 13.72
CA GLN A 55 15.47 -7.06 14.03
C GLN A 55 14.23 -6.22 14.40
N GLN A 56 13.11 -6.39 13.70
CA GLN A 56 11.88 -5.67 13.99
C GLN A 56 11.23 -6.11 15.31
N LEU A 57 11.20 -7.42 15.57
CA LEU A 57 10.56 -8.00 16.75
C LEU A 57 11.38 -7.81 18.02
N ARG A 58 12.72 -7.82 17.93
CA ARG A 58 13.58 -7.50 19.08
C ARG A 58 13.38 -6.08 19.58
N GLY A 59 12.76 -5.23 18.76
CA GLY A 59 12.50 -3.82 19.05
C GLY A 59 13.83 -3.11 19.15
N THR A 60 14.18 -2.29 18.16
CA THR A 60 15.35 -1.41 18.19
C THR A 60 15.51 -0.74 19.56
N SER A 61 16.26 -1.37 20.47
CA SER A 61 16.70 -0.80 21.74
C SER A 61 17.98 -0.01 21.45
N VAL A 62 17.89 0.93 20.53
CA VAL A 62 18.82 2.04 20.49
C VAL A 62 18.04 3.19 21.10
N LEU A 63 18.20 3.32 22.41
CA LEU A 63 18.04 4.58 23.11
C LEU A 63 19.07 5.53 22.50
N GLU A 64 18.68 6.29 21.48
CA GLU A 64 19.34 7.52 21.09
C GLU A 64 18.25 8.58 20.89
N PRO A 65 18.34 9.74 21.57
CA PRO A 65 17.34 10.79 21.48
C PRO A 65 17.61 11.63 20.23
N VAL A 66 17.26 11.14 19.05
CA VAL A 66 17.23 11.99 17.85
C VAL A 66 15.97 11.70 17.05
N CYS A 67 14.97 12.57 17.26
CA CYS A 67 14.04 13.09 16.26
C CYS A 67 13.87 12.26 14.97
N ALA A 68 13.34 11.05 15.06
CA ALA A 68 12.80 10.34 13.90
C ALA A 68 11.73 9.37 14.38
N GLN A 69 10.62 9.98 14.78
CA GLN A 69 9.30 9.39 14.94
C GLN A 69 9.19 8.01 14.26
N ALA A 70 9.21 6.97 15.07
CA ALA A 70 8.43 5.77 14.81
C ALA A 70 6.98 6.22 14.70
N HIS A 71 6.62 6.68 13.52
CA HIS A 71 5.23 6.77 13.16
C HIS A 71 4.78 5.31 13.14
N LEU A 72 4.09 4.90 14.20
CA LEU A 72 2.81 4.25 13.98
C LEU A 72 1.98 5.21 13.12
N ARG A 73 2.31 5.29 11.84
CA ARG A 73 1.49 5.91 10.83
C ARG A 73 0.41 4.89 10.61
N VAL A 74 -0.55 4.87 11.53
CA VAL A 74 -1.94 4.73 11.13
C VAL A 74 -2.11 5.84 10.11
N LYS A 75 -1.80 5.52 8.84
CA LYS A 75 -2.16 6.35 7.71
C LYS A 75 -3.68 6.33 7.81
N ALA A 76 -4.23 7.37 8.42
CA ALA A 76 -5.62 7.73 8.28
C ALA A 76 -5.89 7.57 6.80
N THR A 77 -6.68 6.55 6.46
CA THR A 77 -7.12 6.35 5.10
C THR A 77 -7.89 7.61 4.77
N LEU A 78 -7.25 8.54 4.07
CA LEU A 78 -7.93 9.58 3.32
C LEU A 78 -8.90 8.83 2.41
N LYS A 79 -10.15 8.74 2.86
CA LYS A 79 -11.25 8.18 2.10
C LYS A 79 -11.25 8.91 0.77
N LYS A 80 -10.77 8.27 -0.30
CA LYS A 80 -11.02 8.76 -1.66
C LYS A 80 -12.53 8.94 -1.75
N PRO A 81 -13.03 10.11 -2.17
CA PRO A 81 -14.47 10.32 -2.28
C PRO A 81 -15.03 9.24 -3.20
N SER A 82 -16.05 8.56 -2.70
CA SER A 82 -16.79 7.49 -3.36
C SER A 82 -17.12 7.90 -4.81
N ALA A 83 -17.13 6.92 -5.72
CA ALA A 83 -17.49 7.10 -7.12
C ALA A 83 -18.80 7.89 -7.31
N ARG A 84 -19.72 7.81 -6.34
CA ARG A 84 -20.97 8.59 -6.29
C ARG A 84 -20.74 10.11 -6.31
N VAL A 85 -19.77 10.63 -5.55
CA VAL A 85 -19.48 12.07 -5.46
C VAL A 85 -18.85 12.59 -6.76
N ARG A 86 -18.12 11.75 -7.49
CA ARG A 86 -17.52 12.12 -8.80
C ARG A 86 -18.57 12.21 -9.91
N ALA A 87 -19.62 11.39 -9.84
CA ALA A 87 -20.71 11.41 -10.81
C ALA A 87 -21.55 12.71 -10.69
N GLU A 88 -21.89 13.12 -9.47
CA GLU A 88 -22.67 14.36 -9.21
C GLU A 88 -21.92 15.63 -9.69
N ALA A 89 -20.60 15.70 -9.46
CA ALA A 89 -19.80 16.83 -9.93
C ALA A 89 -19.69 16.92 -11.47
N THR A 90 -19.80 15.78 -12.17
CA THR A 90 -19.82 15.75 -13.65
C THR A 90 -21.19 16.14 -14.18
N GLN A 91 -22.26 15.72 -13.49
CA GLN A 91 -23.64 16.02 -13.87
C GLN A 91 -23.95 17.53 -13.77
N ALA A 92 -23.46 18.21 -12.73
CA ALA A 92 -23.62 19.67 -12.59
C ALA A 92 -22.95 20.47 -13.73
N LYS A 93 -21.76 20.04 -14.16
CA LYS A 93 -21.03 20.70 -15.26
C LYS A 93 -21.72 20.52 -16.61
N ASN A 94 -22.29 19.35 -16.85
CA ASN A 94 -23.01 19.07 -18.09
C ASN A 94 -24.33 19.86 -18.19
N LEU A 95 -25.05 20.03 -17.07
CA LEU A 95 -26.29 20.80 -17.03
C LEU A 95 -26.06 22.29 -17.31
N ALA A 96 -24.98 22.87 -16.75
CA ALA A 96 -24.59 24.25 -17.01
C ALA A 96 -24.22 24.51 -18.48
N LYS A 97 -23.68 23.49 -19.18
CA LYS A 97 -23.35 23.58 -20.60
C LYS A 97 -24.60 23.55 -21.49
N ILE A 98 -25.62 22.79 -21.10
CA ILE A 98 -26.91 22.75 -21.81
C ILE A 98 -27.65 24.07 -21.64
N ALA A 99 -27.65 24.67 -20.44
CA ALA A 99 -28.32 25.96 -20.19
C ALA A 99 -27.73 27.12 -21.02
N GLN A 100 -26.43 27.11 -21.32
CA GLN A 100 -25.78 28.13 -22.15
C GLN A 100 -26.11 28.00 -23.65
N LEU A 101 -26.55 26.82 -24.10
CA LEU A 101 -26.95 26.56 -25.49
C LEU A 101 -28.43 26.89 -25.76
N ALA A 102 -29.21 27.18 -24.72
CA ALA A 102 -30.65 27.42 -24.81
C ALA A 102 -31.03 28.92 -24.79
N VAL A 103 -30.07 29.83 -25.01
CA VAL A 103 -30.41 31.26 -25.21
C VAL A 103 -30.95 31.42 -26.63
N PRO A 104 -32.24 31.75 -26.83
CA PRO A 104 -32.76 32.08 -28.15
C PRO A 104 -32.09 33.36 -28.63
N GLN A 105 -31.28 33.26 -29.68
CA GLN A 105 -30.96 34.39 -30.55
C GLN A 105 -32.18 34.59 -31.47
N ASP A 106 -33.22 35.23 -30.94
CA ASP A 106 -34.24 35.87 -31.78
C ASP A 106 -33.89 37.36 -31.87
N ALA A 107 -33.54 37.75 -33.10
CA ALA A 107 -33.40 39.12 -33.57
C ALA A 107 -34.61 39.42 -34.47
#